data_AF-A0A0G0QKL0-F1
#
_entry.id   AF-A0A0G0QKL0-F1
#
_cell.length_a   1.000
_cell.length_b   1.000
_cell.length_c   1.000
_cell.angle_alpha   90.00
_cell.angle_beta   90.00
_cell.angle_gamma   90.00
#
_symmetry.space_group_name_H-M   'P 1'
#
loop_
_entity.id
_entity.type
_entity.pdbx_description
1 polymer ?
#
loop_
_entity_poly.entity_id
_entity_poly.type
_entity_poly.pdbx_seq_one_letter_code
_entity_poly.pdbx_strand_id
1 'polypeptide(L)'
;MPVPNFELPVPNFEGGVLKNERSECILKLLSWVFMVKKKGNNFRILWIALLDVFLIASVFYLITGRVIRSSIETNVFDQELTIARAEASNIKSFVKAVGNSITIIAQSNDIKVGSNLSERVLDDYVSNWRAGGVIAGVVLVDSKGVVRNNSNILGTHSIGTSVADRDYFIWAKSQDRSGNYFVGNPVISRLGASKDQTIVPIASPIFMNGTFQGVVTTSVLLRPLTQEYLNMMKIDNSTNVYLIDENGRVLYENGGPALDEELVKSLNMRVAGRLKSEGRYIAYVPVTLSAQNWLLIVNTSNQKILIHTATFHLRQFLVLLLISCISVGSIIFVHNKSIKA
;
A
#
# COMPACT_ATOMS: atom_id res chain seq x y z
N MET A 1 33.82 0.70 -23.97
CA MET A 1 34.59 0.21 -22.81
C MET A 1 34.19 -1.24 -22.57
N PRO A 2 35.11 -2.20 -22.66
CA PRO A 2 34.77 -3.62 -22.56
C PRO A 2 34.54 -4.02 -21.09
N VAL A 3 33.52 -4.84 -20.87
CA VAL A 3 33.12 -5.37 -19.56
C VAL A 3 34.06 -6.52 -19.18
N PRO A 4 34.56 -6.61 -17.93
CA PRO A 4 35.43 -7.71 -17.54
C PRO A 4 34.64 -9.02 -17.43
N ASN A 5 35.08 -10.03 -18.16
CA ASN A 5 34.62 -11.42 -18.00
C ASN A 5 35.07 -11.94 -16.64
N PHE A 6 34.11 -12.14 -15.74
CA PHE A 6 34.32 -12.93 -14.53
C PHE A 6 34.03 -14.40 -14.87
N GLU A 7 35.08 -15.15 -15.19
CA GLU A 7 35.05 -16.61 -15.16
C GLU A 7 35.00 -17.05 -13.69
N LEU A 8 33.85 -17.56 -13.27
CA LEU A 8 33.71 -18.20 -11.96
C LEU A 8 34.42 -19.57 -12.01
N PRO A 9 35.23 -19.91 -10.99
CA PRO A 9 35.88 -21.21 -10.93
C PRO A 9 34.81 -22.31 -10.77
N VAL A 10 34.81 -23.25 -11.71
CA VAL A 10 34.01 -24.47 -11.61
C VAL A 10 34.61 -25.34 -10.51
N PRO A 11 33.87 -25.67 -9.44
CA PRO A 11 34.39 -26.55 -8.41
C PRO A 11 34.52 -27.96 -8.97
N ASN A 12 35.75 -28.47 -8.92
CA ASN A 12 36.10 -29.82 -9.31
C ASN A 12 35.56 -30.77 -8.22
N PHE A 13 34.40 -31.37 -8.45
CA PHE A 13 33.85 -32.41 -7.58
C PHE A 13 34.56 -33.72 -7.86
N GLU A 14 35.68 -33.94 -7.16
CA GLU A 14 36.22 -35.28 -7.00
C GLU A 14 35.20 -36.14 -6.26
N GLY A 15 34.77 -37.22 -6.91
CA GLY A 15 33.91 -38.26 -6.37
C GLY A 15 34.61 -39.02 -5.24
N GLY A 16 34.72 -38.40 -4.08
CA GLY A 16 35.04 -39.07 -2.83
C GLY A 16 33.87 -39.96 -2.43
N VAL A 17 34.04 -41.27 -2.57
CA VAL A 17 33.19 -42.28 -1.95
C VAL A 17 33.25 -42.04 -0.43
N LEU A 18 32.30 -41.25 0.09
CA LEU A 18 32.11 -41.03 1.51
C LEU A 18 31.68 -42.36 2.13
N LYS A 19 32.70 -43.10 2.54
CA LYS A 19 32.61 -44.38 3.23
C LYS A 19 32.01 -44.15 4.61
N ASN A 20 30.69 -44.12 4.66
CA ASN A 20 29.82 -44.67 5.70
C ASN A 20 30.14 -44.44 7.21
N GLU A 21 30.89 -43.40 7.60
CA GLU A 21 31.12 -43.09 9.03
C GLU A 21 29.85 -42.62 9.77
N ARG A 22 28.86 -42.09 9.03
CA ARG A 22 27.57 -41.70 9.63
C ARG A 22 26.74 -42.90 10.10
N SER A 23 26.88 -44.08 9.48
CA SER A 23 26.12 -45.26 9.92
C SER A 23 26.68 -45.88 11.20
N GLU A 24 28.00 -45.87 11.39
CA GLU A 24 28.62 -46.36 12.63
C GLU A 24 28.28 -45.49 13.83
N CYS A 25 28.20 -44.17 13.66
CA CYS A 25 27.82 -43.27 14.75
C CYS A 25 26.34 -43.48 15.15
N ILE A 26 25.44 -43.70 14.19
CA ILE A 26 24.03 -44.01 14.46
C ILE A 26 23.89 -45.39 15.12
N LEU A 27 24.66 -46.40 14.68
CA LEU A 27 24.66 -47.73 15.29
C LEU A 27 25.23 -47.75 16.71
N LYS A 28 26.26 -46.93 17.01
CA LYS A 28 26.77 -46.77 18.38
C LYS A 28 25.78 -46.04 19.29
N LEU A 29 25.07 -45.03 18.78
CA LEU A 29 23.99 -44.36 19.51
C LEU A 29 22.82 -45.31 19.80
N LEU A 30 22.41 -46.12 18.81
CA LEU A 30 21.39 -47.15 19.01
C LEU A 30 21.84 -48.25 19.98
N SER A 31 23.10 -48.71 19.88
CA SER A 31 23.69 -49.67 20.81
C SER A 31 23.73 -49.14 22.26
N TRP A 32 24.08 -47.85 22.44
CA TRP A 32 24.08 -47.22 23.76
C TRP A 32 22.67 -47.11 24.35
N VAL A 33 21.67 -46.77 23.54
CA VAL A 33 20.24 -46.79 23.94
C VAL A 33 19.81 -48.21 24.35
N PHE A 34 20.31 -49.25 23.67
CA PHE A 34 20.02 -50.65 24.02
C PHE A 34 20.82 -51.16 25.24
N MET A 35 21.99 -50.60 25.57
CA MET A 35 22.78 -51.03 26.74
C MET A 35 22.23 -50.55 28.09
N VAL A 36 21.30 -49.59 28.13
CA VAL A 36 20.63 -49.16 29.39
C VAL A 36 19.55 -50.16 29.85
N LYS A 37 19.41 -51.30 29.19
CA LYS A 37 18.36 -52.31 29.43
C LYS A 37 18.48 -53.09 30.74
N LYS A 38 19.53 -52.86 31.57
CA LYS A 38 19.76 -53.57 32.84
C LYS A 38 19.48 -52.76 34.11
N LYS A 39 18.82 -51.60 34.01
CA LYS A 39 18.48 -50.75 35.16
C LYS A 39 16.98 -50.36 35.17
N GLY A 40 16.15 -51.26 35.70
CA GLY A 40 14.77 -51.03 36.17
C GLY A 40 13.70 -50.70 35.12
N ASN A 41 12.48 -51.23 35.28
CA ASN A 41 11.31 -50.90 34.44
C ASN A 41 11.04 -49.37 34.34
N ASN A 42 11.51 -48.59 35.31
CA ASN A 42 11.35 -47.14 35.39
C ASN A 42 12.01 -46.38 34.23
N PHE A 43 13.13 -46.86 33.68
CA PHE A 43 13.81 -46.17 32.57
C PHE A 43 13.00 -46.25 31.26
N ARG A 44 12.32 -47.38 31.00
CA ARG A 44 11.47 -47.54 29.81
C ARG A 44 10.25 -46.61 29.84
N ILE A 45 9.64 -46.47 31.02
CA ILE A 45 8.47 -45.60 31.22
C ILE A 45 8.83 -44.14 30.92
N LEU A 46 10.01 -43.67 31.35
CA LEU A 46 10.48 -42.30 31.09
C LEU A 46 10.63 -42.00 29.59
N TRP A 47 11.23 -42.92 28.82
CA TRP A 47 11.40 -42.73 27.37
C TRP A 47 10.09 -42.72 26.61
N ILE A 48 9.15 -43.60 26.98
CA ILE A 48 7.81 -43.63 26.37
C ILE A 48 7.09 -42.31 26.65
N ALA A 49 7.15 -41.80 27.89
CA ALA A 49 6.56 -40.51 28.24
C ALA A 49 7.18 -39.34 27.45
N LEU A 50 8.50 -39.33 27.28
CA LEU A 50 9.19 -38.29 26.53
C LEU A 50 8.84 -38.32 25.03
N LEU A 51 8.73 -39.52 24.45
CA LEU A 51 8.33 -39.70 23.06
C LEU A 51 6.88 -39.25 22.83
N ASP A 52 5.98 -39.57 23.75
CA ASP A 52 4.58 -39.14 23.68
C ASP A 52 4.44 -37.60 23.74
N VAL A 53 5.16 -36.95 24.67
CA VAL A 53 5.22 -35.48 24.75
C VAL A 53 5.77 -34.87 23.46
N PHE A 54 6.83 -35.47 22.89
CA PHE A 54 7.40 -35.01 21.62
C PHE A 54 6.40 -35.16 20.46
N LEU A 55 5.68 -36.29 20.40
CA LEU A 55 4.66 -36.55 19.38
C LEU A 55 3.52 -35.53 19.48
N ILE A 56 3.00 -35.30 20.69
CA ILE A 56 1.94 -34.31 20.95
C ILE A 56 2.42 -32.91 20.57
N ALA A 57 3.64 -32.53 20.96
CA ALA A 57 4.21 -31.22 20.62
C ALA A 57 4.36 -31.04 19.10
N SER A 58 4.81 -32.08 18.39
CA SER A 58 4.93 -32.06 16.93
C SER A 58 3.58 -31.92 16.24
N VAL A 59 2.56 -32.68 16.67
CA VAL A 59 1.19 -32.59 16.13
C VAL A 59 0.61 -31.20 16.41
N PHE A 60 0.77 -30.69 17.63
CA PHE A 60 0.32 -29.36 18.01
C PHE A 60 1.00 -28.27 17.19
N TYR A 61 2.32 -28.35 16.98
CA TYR A 61 3.06 -27.43 16.13
C TYR A 61 2.51 -27.41 14.69
N LEU A 62 2.26 -28.59 14.11
CA LEU A 62 1.75 -28.72 12.73
C LEU A 62 0.33 -28.16 12.58
N ILE A 63 -0.57 -28.45 13.52
CA ILE A 63 -1.95 -27.98 13.49
C ILE A 63 -2.00 -26.46 13.71
N THR A 64 -1.33 -25.99 14.77
CA THR A 64 -1.38 -24.59 15.16
C THR A 64 -0.71 -23.72 14.11
N GLY A 65 0.39 -24.15 13.49
CA GLY A 65 1.07 -23.39 12.43
C GLY A 65 0.20 -23.11 11.22
N ARG A 66 -0.68 -24.04 10.83
CA ARG A 66 -1.64 -23.79 9.74
C ARG A 66 -2.68 -22.74 10.12
N VAL A 67 -3.25 -22.85 11.32
CA VAL A 67 -4.28 -21.92 11.83
C VAL A 67 -3.72 -20.51 12.00
N ILE A 68 -2.53 -20.40 12.62
CA ILE A 68 -1.85 -19.13 12.84
C ILE A 68 -1.55 -18.44 11.52
N ARG A 69 -0.98 -19.18 10.56
CA ARG A 69 -0.64 -18.60 9.27
C ARG A 69 -1.87 -18.01 8.58
N SER A 70 -2.98 -18.73 8.54
CA SER A 70 -4.22 -18.21 7.97
C SER A 70 -4.76 -16.98 8.72
N SER A 71 -4.62 -16.96 10.04
CA SER A 71 -5.05 -15.82 10.87
C SER A 71 -4.15 -14.60 10.66
N ILE A 72 -2.84 -14.76 10.62
CA ILE A 72 -1.88 -13.67 10.34
C ILE A 72 -2.09 -13.15 8.92
N GLU A 73 -2.25 -14.04 7.93
CA GLU A 73 -2.57 -13.67 6.54
C GLU A 73 -3.82 -12.78 6.49
N THR A 74 -4.89 -13.19 7.16
CA THR A 74 -6.15 -12.44 7.20
C THR A 74 -5.98 -11.09 7.91
N ASN A 75 -5.31 -11.07 9.07
CA ASN A 75 -5.11 -9.84 9.86
C ASN A 75 -4.27 -8.81 9.11
N VAL A 76 -3.19 -9.23 8.44
CA VAL A 76 -2.34 -8.32 7.64
C VAL A 76 -3.14 -7.74 6.49
N PHE A 77 -3.89 -8.58 5.77
CA PHE A 77 -4.76 -8.12 4.70
C PHE A 77 -5.82 -7.12 5.16
N ASP A 78 -6.50 -7.42 6.27
CA ASP A 78 -7.57 -6.57 6.77
C ASP A 78 -7.01 -5.23 7.26
N GLN A 79 -5.80 -5.23 7.85
CA GLN A 79 -5.08 -4.01 8.20
C GLN A 79 -4.72 -3.19 6.96
N GLU A 80 -4.09 -3.80 5.95
CA GLU A 80 -3.71 -3.12 4.70
C GLU A 80 -4.92 -2.55 3.97
N LEU A 81 -6.01 -3.31 3.88
CA LEU A 81 -7.25 -2.89 3.26
C LEU A 81 -7.91 -1.74 4.05
N THR A 82 -7.86 -1.78 5.38
CA THR A 82 -8.39 -0.71 6.23
C THR A 82 -7.62 0.59 6.04
N ILE A 83 -6.28 0.52 6.03
CA ILE A 83 -5.42 1.67 5.76
C ILE A 83 -5.67 2.21 4.35
N ALA A 84 -5.70 1.35 3.33
CA ALA A 84 -5.97 1.75 1.95
C ALA A 84 -7.35 2.41 1.79
N ARG A 85 -8.38 1.93 2.50
CA ARG A 85 -9.71 2.57 2.53
C ARG A 85 -9.68 3.93 3.20
N ALA A 86 -8.95 4.07 4.31
CA ALA A 86 -8.79 5.35 4.97
C ALA A 86 -8.11 6.37 4.03
N GLU A 87 -7.01 6.01 3.39
CA GLU A 87 -6.30 6.93 2.49
C GLU A 87 -7.06 7.24 1.20
N ALA A 88 -7.73 6.25 0.61
CA ALA A 88 -8.64 6.49 -0.50
C ALA A 88 -9.76 7.50 -0.12
N SER A 89 -10.28 7.39 1.11
CA SER A 89 -11.28 8.32 1.63
C SER A 89 -10.71 9.72 1.89
N ASN A 90 -9.47 9.81 2.39
CA ASN A 90 -8.77 11.08 2.60
C ASN A 90 -8.57 11.82 1.28
N ILE A 91 -8.07 11.15 0.24
CA ILE A 91 -7.90 11.73 -1.11
C ILE A 91 -9.25 12.21 -1.64
N LYS A 92 -10.30 11.38 -1.54
CA LYS A 92 -11.65 11.75 -1.98
C LYS A 92 -12.18 12.98 -1.23
N SER A 93 -11.96 13.04 0.07
CA SER A 93 -12.40 14.16 0.92
C SER A 93 -11.64 15.44 0.58
N PHE A 94 -10.33 15.35 0.36
CA PHE A 94 -9.50 16.46 -0.11
C PHE A 94 -10.00 17.00 -1.45
N VAL A 95 -10.11 16.13 -2.47
CA VAL A 95 -10.58 16.52 -3.81
C VAL A 95 -11.98 17.15 -3.75
N LYS A 96 -12.87 16.59 -2.92
CA LYS A 96 -14.21 17.15 -2.71
C LYS A 96 -14.18 18.53 -2.05
N ALA A 97 -13.32 18.73 -1.04
CA ALA A 97 -13.18 20.03 -0.37
C ALA A 97 -12.64 21.09 -1.33
N VAL A 98 -11.62 20.75 -2.11
CA VAL A 98 -11.03 21.60 -3.15
C VAL A 98 -12.06 21.94 -4.23
N GLY A 99 -12.80 20.94 -4.74
CA GLY A 99 -13.85 21.12 -5.73
C GLY A 99 -14.97 22.02 -5.24
N ASN A 100 -15.47 21.81 -4.02
CA ASN A 100 -16.48 22.66 -3.41
C ASN A 100 -16.00 24.12 -3.25
N SER A 101 -14.75 24.31 -2.83
CA SER A 101 -14.16 25.64 -2.69
C SER A 101 -14.07 26.38 -4.04
N ILE A 102 -13.67 25.69 -5.10
CA ILE A 102 -13.62 26.25 -6.46
C ILE A 102 -15.01 26.56 -7.01
N THR A 103 -16.02 25.73 -6.72
CA THR A 103 -17.41 26.02 -7.06
C THR A 103 -17.91 27.31 -6.42
N ILE A 104 -17.59 27.54 -5.14
CA ILE A 104 -17.95 28.78 -4.42
C ILE A 104 -17.28 29.99 -5.08
N ILE A 105 -16.00 29.89 -5.41
CA ILE A 105 -15.26 30.96 -6.09
C ILE A 105 -15.86 31.26 -7.46
N ALA A 106 -16.16 30.25 -8.27
CA ALA A 106 -16.75 30.41 -9.60
C ALA A 106 -18.14 31.08 -9.56
N GLN A 107 -18.84 31.01 -8.43
CA GLN A 107 -20.14 31.64 -8.23
C GLN A 107 -20.05 33.09 -7.71
N SER A 108 -18.89 33.54 -7.24
CA SER A 108 -18.73 34.88 -6.67
C SER A 108 -18.91 35.98 -7.72
N ASN A 109 -19.45 37.12 -7.31
CA ASN A 109 -19.67 38.25 -8.21
C ASN A 109 -18.35 38.87 -8.69
N ASP A 110 -17.32 38.87 -7.84
CA ASP A 110 -15.99 39.41 -8.16
C ASP A 110 -15.33 38.65 -9.33
N ILE A 111 -15.54 37.33 -9.39
CA ILE A 111 -15.06 36.50 -10.49
C ILE A 111 -15.89 36.68 -11.76
N LYS A 112 -17.22 36.78 -11.64
CA LYS A 112 -18.13 36.96 -12.80
C LYS A 112 -17.93 38.29 -13.52
N VAL A 113 -17.67 39.36 -12.79
CA VAL A 113 -17.51 40.71 -13.35
C VAL A 113 -16.11 40.91 -13.94
N GLY A 114 -15.12 40.09 -13.54
CA GLY A 114 -13.75 40.17 -14.06
C GLY A 114 -13.05 41.47 -13.67
N SER A 115 -13.31 41.97 -12.46
CA SER A 115 -12.67 43.18 -11.92
C SER A 115 -11.32 42.85 -11.29
N ASN A 116 -10.56 43.86 -10.85
CA ASN A 116 -9.32 43.67 -10.07
C ASN A 116 -9.55 42.88 -8.76
N LEU A 117 -10.80 42.76 -8.29
CA LEU A 117 -11.15 41.93 -7.12
C LEU A 117 -11.00 40.43 -7.41
N SER A 118 -11.09 40.02 -8.69
CA SER A 118 -10.90 38.63 -9.08
C SER A 118 -9.53 38.10 -8.67
N GLU A 119 -8.46 38.87 -8.92
CA GLU A 119 -7.09 38.49 -8.56
C GLU A 119 -6.93 38.29 -7.05
N ARG A 120 -7.45 39.23 -6.25
CA ARG A 120 -7.39 39.13 -4.79
C ARG A 120 -8.10 37.87 -4.27
N VAL A 121 -9.29 37.56 -4.79
CA VAL A 121 -10.04 36.35 -4.41
C VAL A 121 -9.26 35.08 -4.74
N LEU A 122 -8.60 35.05 -5.89
CA LEU A 122 -7.77 33.92 -6.32
C LEU A 122 -6.48 33.79 -5.49
N ASP A 123 -5.85 34.91 -5.13
CA ASP A 123 -4.67 34.93 -4.25
C ASP A 123 -5.01 34.46 -2.84
N ASP A 124 -6.12 34.92 -2.27
CA ASP A 124 -6.63 34.49 -0.96
C ASP A 124 -6.89 32.97 -0.96
N TYR A 125 -7.48 32.44 -2.05
CA TYR A 125 -7.65 31.00 -2.21
C TYR A 125 -6.31 30.26 -2.18
N VAL A 126 -5.32 30.68 -2.97
CA VAL A 126 -4.00 30.02 -2.99
C VAL A 126 -3.32 30.10 -1.62
N SER A 127 -3.43 31.23 -0.95
CA SER A 127 -2.89 31.43 0.40
C SER A 127 -3.47 30.42 1.40
N ASN A 128 -4.79 30.20 1.37
CA ASN A 128 -5.47 29.25 2.26
C ASN A 128 -5.05 27.79 2.05
N TRP A 129 -4.63 27.41 0.84
CA TRP A 129 -4.19 26.06 0.51
C TRP A 129 -2.67 25.87 0.52
N ARG A 130 -1.90 26.93 0.81
CA ARG A 130 -0.43 26.93 0.71
C ARG A 130 0.25 25.95 1.64
N ALA A 131 -0.29 25.72 2.84
CA ALA A 131 0.36 24.93 3.89
C ALA A 131 0.62 23.47 3.49
N GLY A 132 -0.24 22.88 2.63
CA GLY A 132 -0.08 21.50 2.17
C GLY A 132 0.88 21.34 0.99
N GLY A 133 1.19 22.41 0.25
CA GLY A 133 2.02 22.32 -0.96
C GLY A 133 1.43 21.48 -2.11
N VAL A 134 0.19 20.99 -1.96
CA VAL A 134 -0.51 20.17 -2.95
C VAL A 134 -1.16 21.02 -4.04
N ILE A 135 -1.66 22.22 -3.70
CA ILE A 135 -2.26 23.14 -4.67
C ILE A 135 -1.18 24.05 -5.24
N ALA A 136 -0.93 23.96 -6.54
CA ALA A 136 0.05 24.83 -7.20
C ALA A 136 -0.48 26.24 -7.46
N GLY A 137 -1.78 26.35 -7.76
CA GLY A 137 -2.40 27.62 -8.13
C GLY A 137 -3.80 27.45 -8.69
N VAL A 138 -4.44 28.59 -8.93
CA VAL A 138 -5.77 28.70 -9.51
C VAL A 138 -5.73 29.68 -10.70
N VAL A 139 -6.46 29.34 -11.74
CA VAL A 139 -6.53 30.14 -12.97
C VAL A 139 -7.98 30.47 -13.31
N LEU A 140 -8.20 31.71 -13.75
CA LEU A 140 -9.43 32.17 -14.36
C LEU A 140 -9.25 32.19 -15.87
N VAL A 141 -10.12 31.49 -16.56
CA VAL A 141 -10.09 31.33 -18.02
C VAL A 141 -11.37 31.90 -18.60
N ASP A 142 -11.29 32.67 -19.69
CA ASP A 142 -12.46 33.23 -20.35
C ASP A 142 -13.24 32.22 -21.20
N SER A 143 -14.34 32.66 -21.81
CA SER A 143 -15.23 31.85 -22.65
C SER A 143 -14.58 31.30 -23.92
N LYS A 144 -13.41 31.84 -24.32
CA LYS A 144 -12.61 31.37 -25.45
C LYS A 144 -11.51 30.39 -25.02
N GLY A 145 -11.38 30.12 -23.72
CA GLY A 145 -10.34 29.24 -23.20
C GLY A 145 -9.00 29.93 -23.05
N VAL A 146 -8.96 31.25 -22.92
CA VAL A 146 -7.72 32.01 -22.70
C VAL A 146 -7.60 32.39 -21.22
N VAL A 147 -6.43 32.14 -20.63
CA VAL A 147 -6.16 32.47 -19.23
C VAL A 147 -6.14 34.00 -19.06
N ARG A 148 -7.00 34.51 -18.17
CA ARG A 148 -7.12 35.93 -17.81
C ARG A 148 -6.34 36.25 -16.54
N ASN A 149 -6.46 35.40 -15.52
CA ASN A 149 -5.75 35.53 -14.26
C ASN A 149 -5.12 34.19 -13.87
N ASN A 150 -3.97 34.26 -13.21
CA ASN A 150 -3.26 33.10 -12.70
C ASN A 150 -2.62 33.49 -11.37
N SER A 151 -3.18 32.94 -10.29
CA SER A 151 -2.66 33.09 -8.93
C SER A 151 -1.98 31.79 -8.55
N ASN A 152 -0.73 31.87 -8.09
CA ASN A 152 0.03 30.70 -7.67
C ASN A 152 1.09 31.06 -6.62
N ILE A 153 1.63 30.02 -5.99
CA ILE A 153 2.60 30.15 -4.88
C ILE A 153 3.90 30.87 -5.26
N LEU A 154 4.23 30.98 -6.54
CA LEU A 154 5.44 31.66 -7.04
C LEU A 154 5.16 33.11 -7.48
N GLY A 155 3.91 33.57 -7.49
CA GLY A 155 3.53 34.88 -8.02
C GLY A 155 3.76 35.03 -9.53
N THR A 156 3.76 33.92 -10.28
CA THR A 156 4.04 33.92 -11.73
C THR A 156 2.75 34.06 -12.54
N HIS A 157 2.59 35.11 -13.32
CA HIS A 157 1.34 35.31 -14.07
C HIS A 157 1.46 34.81 -15.52
N SER A 158 1.01 33.58 -15.78
CA SER A 158 0.89 33.07 -17.17
C SER A 158 -0.46 33.46 -17.79
N ILE A 159 -0.59 34.71 -18.24
CA ILE A 159 -1.79 35.25 -18.90
C ILE A 159 -1.71 34.99 -20.42
N GLY A 160 -2.86 34.88 -21.09
CA GLY A 160 -2.95 34.77 -22.55
C GLY A 160 -2.70 33.38 -23.12
N THR A 161 -2.31 32.42 -22.29
CA THR A 161 -2.15 31.01 -22.72
C THR A 161 -3.51 30.39 -22.95
N SER A 162 -3.66 29.67 -24.06
CA SER A 162 -4.89 28.93 -24.35
C SER A 162 -4.90 27.55 -23.67
N VAL A 163 -6.05 27.23 -23.10
CA VAL A 163 -6.41 25.91 -22.55
C VAL A 163 -7.73 25.40 -23.13
N ALA A 164 -8.16 25.96 -24.27
CA ALA A 164 -9.41 25.60 -24.93
C ALA A 164 -9.45 24.12 -25.38
N ASP A 165 -8.29 23.52 -25.60
CA ASP A 165 -8.11 22.11 -25.98
C ASP A 165 -8.20 21.14 -24.79
N ARG A 166 -8.27 21.64 -23.55
CA ARG A 166 -8.24 20.80 -22.35
C ARG A 166 -9.62 20.23 -22.02
N ASP A 167 -9.62 18.99 -21.54
CA ASP A 167 -10.82 18.23 -21.17
C ASP A 167 -11.71 18.98 -20.18
N TYR A 168 -11.12 19.58 -19.14
CA TYR A 168 -11.84 20.34 -18.13
C TYR A 168 -12.49 21.60 -18.69
N PHE A 169 -11.90 22.24 -19.70
CA PHE A 169 -12.50 23.40 -20.37
C PHE A 169 -13.65 22.98 -21.27
N ILE A 170 -13.45 21.92 -22.06
CA ILE A 170 -14.48 21.34 -22.93
C ILE A 170 -15.68 20.91 -22.09
N TRP A 171 -15.45 20.21 -20.97
CA TRP A 171 -16.48 19.83 -20.02
C TRP A 171 -17.21 21.04 -19.42
N ALA A 172 -16.47 22.07 -19.00
CA ALA A 172 -17.06 23.26 -18.39
C ALA A 172 -17.98 24.00 -19.37
N LYS A 173 -17.55 24.09 -20.64
CA LYS A 173 -18.31 24.71 -21.72
C LYS A 173 -19.56 23.91 -22.10
N SER A 174 -19.57 22.60 -21.88
CA SER A 174 -20.72 21.73 -22.16
C SER A 174 -21.76 21.70 -21.03
N GLN A 175 -21.55 22.44 -19.94
CA GLN A 175 -22.54 22.55 -18.87
C GLN A 175 -23.59 23.62 -19.20
N ASP A 176 -24.75 23.55 -18.55
CA ASP A 176 -25.82 24.55 -18.70
C ASP A 176 -25.92 25.50 -17.50
N ARG A 177 -25.23 25.18 -16.40
CA ARG A 177 -25.28 25.94 -15.15
C ARG A 177 -24.02 25.77 -14.30
N SER A 178 -23.78 26.75 -13.44
CA SER A 178 -22.78 26.68 -12.36
C SER A 178 -23.26 25.76 -11.22
N GLY A 179 -22.34 25.37 -10.33
CA GLY A 179 -22.64 24.61 -9.11
C GLY A 179 -22.05 23.20 -9.06
N ASN A 180 -21.49 22.72 -10.17
CA ASN A 180 -20.76 21.46 -10.22
C ASN A 180 -19.28 21.71 -10.51
N TYR A 181 -18.43 20.80 -10.07
CA TYR A 181 -17.03 20.76 -10.46
C TYR A 181 -16.68 19.45 -11.16
N PHE A 182 -15.64 19.50 -11.96
CA PHE A 182 -15.05 18.38 -12.66
C PHE A 182 -13.64 18.13 -12.17
N VAL A 183 -13.29 16.85 -12.08
CA VAL A 183 -11.93 16.39 -11.82
C VAL A 183 -11.43 15.82 -13.13
N GLY A 184 -10.44 16.48 -13.74
CA GLY A 184 -9.88 16.05 -15.02
C GLY A 184 -8.84 14.96 -14.87
N ASN A 185 -8.47 14.40 -16.02
CA ASN A 185 -7.39 13.42 -16.06
C ASN A 185 -6.05 14.06 -15.67
N PRO A 186 -5.10 13.29 -15.12
CA PRO A 186 -3.75 13.77 -14.90
C PRO A 186 -3.08 14.24 -16.20
N VAL A 187 -2.66 15.51 -16.24
CA VAL A 187 -2.05 16.14 -17.41
C VAL A 187 -0.79 16.94 -17.04
N ILE A 188 0.12 17.10 -17.99
CA ILE A 188 1.25 18.03 -17.84
C ILE A 188 0.70 19.47 -17.94
N SER A 189 0.94 20.27 -16.90
CA SER A 189 0.52 21.67 -16.83
C SER A 189 1.32 22.55 -17.79
N ARG A 190 0.65 23.53 -18.40
CA ARG A 190 1.27 24.58 -19.24
C ARG A 190 1.42 25.91 -18.49
N LEU A 191 1.01 25.99 -17.22
CA LEU A 191 0.72 27.27 -16.55
C LEU A 191 1.43 27.43 -15.20
N GLY A 192 1.90 28.65 -14.95
CA GLY A 192 2.34 29.14 -13.63
C GLY A 192 3.38 28.26 -12.93
N ALA A 193 3.27 28.18 -11.61
CA ALA A 193 4.17 27.41 -10.74
C ALA A 193 4.20 25.90 -10.99
N SER A 194 3.19 25.37 -11.69
CA SER A 194 3.09 23.94 -12.01
C SER A 194 3.58 23.58 -13.40
N LYS A 195 4.08 24.54 -14.18
CA LYS A 195 4.49 24.30 -15.57
C LYS A 195 5.43 23.08 -15.66
N ASP A 196 5.16 22.21 -16.61
CA ASP A 196 5.88 20.95 -16.86
C ASP A 196 5.74 19.88 -15.75
N GLN A 197 4.84 20.09 -14.78
CA GLN A 197 4.50 19.10 -13.75
C GLN A 197 3.16 18.43 -14.06
N THR A 198 3.00 17.18 -13.61
CA THR A 198 1.73 16.45 -13.70
C THR A 198 0.76 16.95 -12.64
N ILE A 199 -0.38 17.45 -13.11
CA ILE A 199 -1.45 17.99 -12.28
C ILE A 199 -2.76 17.24 -12.50
N VAL A 200 -3.63 17.30 -11.51
CA VAL A 200 -5.04 16.91 -11.60
C VAL A 200 -5.86 18.19 -11.59
N PRO A 201 -6.38 18.65 -12.74
CA PRO A 201 -7.14 19.90 -12.80
C PRO A 201 -8.51 19.70 -12.18
N ILE A 202 -8.92 20.61 -11.29
CA ILE A 202 -10.29 20.65 -10.75
C ILE A 202 -10.93 21.95 -11.20
N ALA A 203 -12.02 21.85 -11.96
CA ALA A 203 -12.61 22.97 -12.69
C ALA A 203 -14.09 23.18 -12.36
N SER A 204 -14.54 24.43 -12.30
CA SER A 204 -15.96 24.80 -12.17
C SER A 204 -16.32 25.89 -13.19
N PRO A 205 -17.44 25.75 -13.92
CA PRO A 205 -17.84 26.70 -14.95
C PRO A 205 -18.47 27.96 -14.34
N ILE A 206 -18.22 29.09 -14.98
CA ILE A 206 -18.79 30.39 -14.63
C ILE A 206 -19.91 30.72 -15.61
N PHE A 207 -21.11 30.97 -15.09
CA PHE A 207 -22.24 31.46 -15.86
C PHE A 207 -22.69 32.83 -15.37
N MET A 208 -23.05 33.69 -16.31
CA MET A 208 -23.70 34.98 -16.05
C MET A 208 -24.93 35.07 -16.95
N ASN A 209 -26.11 35.21 -16.35
CA ASN A 209 -27.40 35.27 -17.05
C ASN A 209 -27.58 34.11 -18.04
N GLY A 210 -27.25 32.88 -17.61
CA GLY A 210 -27.35 31.67 -18.43
C GLY A 210 -26.28 31.53 -19.53
N THR A 211 -25.37 32.50 -19.68
CA THR A 211 -24.30 32.45 -20.67
C THR A 211 -22.99 32.00 -20.04
N PHE A 212 -22.30 31.05 -20.66
CA PHE A 212 -20.97 30.59 -20.25
C PHE A 212 -19.95 31.73 -20.40
N GLN A 213 -19.35 32.14 -19.29
CA GLN A 213 -18.36 33.22 -19.25
C GLN A 213 -16.92 32.71 -19.19
N GLY A 214 -16.72 31.46 -18.79
CA GLY A 214 -15.39 30.91 -18.58
C GLY A 214 -15.36 29.81 -17.53
N VAL A 215 -14.16 29.51 -17.04
CA VAL A 215 -13.93 28.46 -16.04
C VAL A 215 -12.91 28.91 -15.01
N VAL A 216 -13.16 28.58 -13.74
CA VAL A 216 -12.13 28.63 -12.69
C VAL A 216 -11.55 27.24 -12.56
N THR A 217 -10.23 27.10 -12.65
CA THR A 217 -9.55 25.82 -12.53
C THR A 217 -8.42 25.89 -11.51
N THR A 218 -8.37 24.95 -10.58
CA THR A 218 -7.22 24.78 -9.66
C THR A 218 -6.37 23.61 -10.11
N SER A 219 -5.05 23.73 -9.91
CA SER A 219 -4.07 22.72 -10.27
C SER A 219 -3.59 21.99 -9.03
N VAL A 220 -4.01 20.73 -8.88
CA VAL A 220 -3.56 19.84 -7.80
C VAL A 220 -2.31 19.10 -8.29
N LEU A 221 -1.16 19.28 -7.65
CA LEU A 221 0.07 18.58 -8.00
C LEU A 221 -0.06 17.10 -7.61
N LEU A 222 0.06 16.20 -8.59
CA LEU A 222 -0.15 14.77 -8.36
C LEU A 222 0.92 14.16 -7.44
N ARG A 223 2.18 14.59 -7.59
CA ARG A 223 3.30 14.06 -6.80
C ARG A 223 3.19 14.44 -5.30
N PRO A 224 3.04 15.72 -4.91
CA PRO A 224 2.78 16.09 -3.52
C PRO A 224 1.53 15.42 -2.94
N LEU A 225 0.42 15.37 -3.70
CA LEU A 225 -0.82 14.70 -3.26
C LEU A 225 -0.55 13.24 -2.88
N THR A 226 0.12 12.51 -3.77
CA THR A 226 0.40 11.09 -3.56
C THR A 226 1.46 10.86 -2.48
N GLN A 227 2.43 11.76 -2.33
CA GLN A 227 3.39 11.72 -1.23
C GLN A 227 2.73 11.97 0.13
N GLU A 228 1.78 12.90 0.22
CA GLU A 228 1.10 13.23 1.47
C GLU A 228 0.23 12.07 1.96
N TYR A 229 -0.60 11.50 1.07
CA TYR A 229 -1.59 10.48 1.46
C TYR A 229 -1.09 9.04 1.31
N LEU A 230 -0.24 8.74 0.31
CA LEU A 230 0.13 7.35 0.02
C LEU A 230 1.43 6.91 0.69
N ASN A 231 2.32 7.84 1.05
CA ASN A 231 3.59 7.48 1.68
C ASN A 231 3.39 6.92 3.10
N MET A 232 2.32 7.30 3.80
CA MET A 232 1.98 6.76 5.12
C MET A 232 1.54 5.29 5.07
N MET A 233 1.17 4.77 3.90
CA MET A 233 0.83 3.35 3.72
C MET A 233 2.05 2.44 3.64
N LYS A 234 3.26 3.01 3.58
CA LYS A 234 4.49 2.24 3.65
C LYS A 234 4.70 1.75 5.10
N ILE A 235 4.06 0.64 5.43
CA ILE A 235 4.24 -0.02 6.74
C ILE A 235 5.68 -0.52 6.89
N ASP A 236 6.29 -0.97 5.80
CA ASP A 236 7.69 -1.42 5.74
C ASP A 236 8.27 -1.29 4.33
N ASN A 237 9.53 -1.69 4.15
CA ASN A 237 10.23 -1.66 2.85
C ASN A 237 9.76 -2.73 1.84
N SER A 238 8.90 -3.65 2.24
CA SER A 238 8.34 -4.71 1.40
C SER A 238 6.92 -4.41 0.91
N THR A 239 6.27 -3.39 1.46
CA THR A 239 4.98 -2.87 1.01
C THR A 239 5.19 -1.89 -0.14
N ASN A 240 4.70 -2.26 -1.31
CA ASN A 240 4.68 -1.41 -2.50
C ASN A 240 3.28 -0.84 -2.68
N VAL A 241 3.21 0.44 -3.04
CA VAL A 241 1.95 1.15 -3.22
C VAL A 241 1.90 1.70 -4.63
N TYR A 242 0.77 1.50 -5.30
CA TYR A 242 0.52 1.99 -6.65
C TYR A 242 -0.82 2.71 -6.67
N LEU A 243 -0.88 3.81 -7.42
CA LEU A 243 -2.13 4.43 -7.81
C LEU A 243 -2.21 4.36 -9.34
N ILE A 244 -3.26 3.77 -9.86
CA ILE A 244 -3.48 3.67 -11.32
C ILE A 244 -4.79 4.34 -11.70
N ASP A 245 -4.86 4.87 -12.93
CA ASP A 245 -6.11 5.39 -13.49
C ASP A 245 -6.96 4.28 -14.12
N GLU A 246 -8.14 4.65 -14.62
CA GLU A 246 -9.08 3.75 -15.27
C GLU A 246 -8.57 3.10 -16.56
N ASN A 247 -7.50 3.63 -17.13
CA ASN A 247 -6.84 3.09 -18.32
C ASN A 247 -5.63 2.21 -17.96
N GLY A 248 -5.41 1.95 -16.66
CA GLY A 248 -4.28 1.18 -16.16
C GLY A 248 -2.96 1.94 -16.17
N ARG A 249 -2.96 3.27 -16.40
CA ARG A 249 -1.72 4.06 -16.36
C ARG A 249 -1.33 4.30 -14.91
N VAL A 250 -0.05 4.14 -14.62
CA VAL A 250 0.51 4.38 -13.29
C VAL A 250 0.59 5.88 -13.02
N LEU A 251 -0.15 6.33 -12.01
CA LEU A 251 -0.16 7.69 -11.49
C LEU A 251 0.87 7.88 -10.36
N TYR A 252 1.11 6.81 -9.59
CA TYR A 252 2.10 6.77 -8.52
C TYR A 252 2.61 5.35 -8.30
N GLU A 253 3.88 5.25 -7.91
CA GLU A 253 4.60 4.03 -7.61
C GLU A 253 5.64 4.33 -6.51
N ASN A 254 5.77 3.42 -5.54
CA ASN A 254 6.82 3.50 -4.51
C ASN A 254 7.82 2.34 -4.60
N GLY A 255 8.70 2.37 -5.61
CA GLY A 255 9.92 1.56 -5.70
C GLY A 255 9.75 0.05 -5.87
N GLY A 256 8.53 -0.42 -6.13
CA GLY A 256 8.23 -1.83 -6.38
C GLY A 256 8.47 -2.25 -7.83
N PRO A 257 8.45 -3.56 -8.13
CA PRO A 257 8.44 -4.02 -9.52
C PRO A 257 7.20 -3.50 -10.24
N ALA A 258 7.28 -3.32 -11.56
CA ALA A 258 6.12 -2.96 -12.36
C ALA A 258 4.97 -3.94 -12.11
N LEU A 259 3.74 -3.40 -12.02
CA LEU A 259 2.55 -4.24 -11.94
C LEU A 259 2.38 -4.99 -13.27
N ASP A 260 2.06 -6.27 -13.17
CA ASP A 260 1.68 -7.07 -14.32
C ASP A 260 0.36 -6.52 -14.92
N GLU A 261 0.32 -6.38 -16.24
CA GLU A 261 -0.83 -5.83 -16.95
C GLU A 261 -2.05 -6.76 -16.86
N GLU A 262 -1.82 -8.08 -16.87
CA GLU A 262 -2.88 -9.07 -16.70
C GLU A 262 -3.49 -8.98 -15.30
N LEU A 263 -2.64 -8.85 -14.28
CA LEU A 263 -3.07 -8.56 -12.93
C LEU A 263 -3.93 -7.29 -12.88
N VAL A 264 -3.49 -6.16 -13.45
CA VAL A 264 -4.26 -4.90 -13.45
C VAL A 264 -5.63 -5.08 -14.12
N LYS A 265 -5.68 -5.78 -15.26
CA LYS A 265 -6.94 -6.08 -15.98
C LYS A 265 -7.89 -6.98 -15.18
N SER A 266 -7.36 -7.85 -14.32
CA SER A 266 -8.16 -8.72 -13.46
C SER A 266 -8.80 -7.99 -12.27
N LEU A 267 -8.30 -6.80 -11.89
CA LEU A 267 -8.79 -6.07 -10.74
C LEU A 267 -10.08 -5.29 -11.07
N ASN A 268 -11.10 -5.48 -10.23
CA ASN A 268 -12.35 -4.73 -10.36
C ASN A 268 -12.20 -3.31 -9.81
N MET A 269 -12.18 -2.30 -10.68
CA MET A 269 -12.06 -0.89 -10.31
C MET A 269 -13.26 -0.28 -9.58
N ARG A 270 -14.31 -1.07 -9.31
CA ARG A 270 -15.53 -0.58 -8.62
C ARG A 270 -15.67 -1.09 -7.20
N VAL A 271 -14.96 -2.15 -6.83
CA VAL A 271 -15.15 -2.82 -5.54
C VAL A 271 -13.79 -3.05 -4.89
N ALA A 272 -13.64 -2.68 -3.63
CA ALA A 272 -12.44 -2.98 -2.87
C ALA A 272 -12.31 -4.49 -2.65
N GLY A 273 -11.11 -5.02 -2.75
CA GLY A 273 -10.90 -6.46 -2.63
C GLY A 273 -9.47 -6.86 -2.29
N ARG A 274 -9.25 -8.17 -2.32
CA ARG A 274 -7.96 -8.79 -2.03
C ARG A 274 -7.68 -9.92 -3.01
N LEU A 275 -6.43 -10.07 -3.38
CA LEU A 275 -5.94 -11.13 -4.26
C LEU A 275 -4.60 -11.65 -3.73
N LYS A 276 -4.35 -12.94 -3.91
CA LYS A 276 -3.04 -13.55 -3.68
C LYS A 276 -2.49 -14.00 -5.03
N SER A 277 -1.32 -13.49 -5.41
CA SER A 277 -0.67 -13.83 -6.67
C SER A 277 0.83 -13.99 -6.45
N GLU A 278 1.43 -15.08 -6.95
CA GLU A 278 2.88 -15.31 -6.96
C GLU A 278 3.61 -15.07 -5.63
N GLY A 279 2.99 -15.43 -4.51
CA GLY A 279 3.58 -15.20 -3.20
C GLY A 279 3.60 -13.73 -2.77
N ARG A 280 2.63 -12.95 -3.28
CA ARG A 280 2.31 -11.60 -2.85
C ARG A 280 0.85 -11.52 -2.42
N TYR A 281 0.61 -10.60 -1.50
CA TYR A 281 -0.70 -10.22 -1.00
C TYR A 281 -1.03 -8.85 -1.55
N ILE A 282 -2.15 -8.76 -2.26
CA ILE A 282 -2.57 -7.55 -2.97
C ILE A 282 -3.90 -7.12 -2.39
N ALA A 283 -3.94 -5.96 -1.76
CA ALA A 283 -5.17 -5.27 -1.40
C ALA A 283 -5.42 -4.13 -2.40
N TYR A 284 -6.66 -3.94 -2.83
CA TYR A 284 -6.99 -2.87 -3.77
C TYR A 284 -8.28 -2.16 -3.38
N VAL A 285 -8.30 -0.85 -3.57
CA VAL A 285 -9.41 0.04 -3.17
C VAL A 285 -9.67 1.07 -4.26
N PRO A 286 -10.92 1.20 -4.73
CA PRO A 286 -11.26 2.22 -5.72
C PRO A 286 -11.32 3.62 -5.08
N VAL A 287 -10.75 4.60 -5.78
CA VAL A 287 -10.82 6.02 -5.44
C VAL A 287 -11.71 6.71 -6.48
N THR A 288 -12.98 6.93 -6.11
CA THR A 288 -14.00 7.52 -6.99
C THR A 288 -14.04 9.03 -6.85
N LEU A 289 -13.61 9.75 -7.88
CA LEU A 289 -13.44 11.21 -7.91
C LEU A 289 -14.31 11.85 -9.00
N SER A 290 -15.57 12.13 -8.70
CA SER A 290 -16.54 12.73 -9.64
C SER A 290 -16.64 11.97 -10.97
N ALA A 291 -15.84 12.32 -11.98
CA ALA A 291 -15.77 11.67 -13.29
C ALA A 291 -14.63 10.66 -13.44
N GLN A 292 -13.71 10.58 -12.48
CA GLN A 292 -12.51 9.75 -12.53
C GLN A 292 -12.63 8.56 -11.58
N ASN A 293 -12.13 7.41 -12.02
CA ASN A 293 -11.95 6.24 -11.17
C ASN A 293 -10.47 5.87 -11.14
N TRP A 294 -9.86 5.98 -9.98
CA TRP A 294 -8.51 5.45 -9.76
C TRP A 294 -8.58 4.18 -8.93
N LEU A 295 -7.54 3.37 -9.00
CA LEU A 295 -7.39 2.19 -8.18
C LEU A 295 -6.11 2.32 -7.36
N LEU A 296 -6.28 2.32 -6.04
CA LEU A 296 -5.18 2.22 -5.10
C LEU A 296 -4.87 0.74 -4.87
N ILE A 297 -3.62 0.35 -5.07
CA ILE A 297 -3.14 -1.03 -4.92
C ILE A 297 -2.01 -1.03 -3.90
N VAL A 298 -2.14 -1.89 -2.89
CA VAL A 298 -1.12 -2.19 -1.88
C VAL A 298 -0.66 -3.62 -2.11
N ASN A 299 0.64 -3.81 -2.32
CA ASN A 299 1.24 -5.07 -2.67
C ASN A 299 2.37 -5.42 -1.69
N THR A 300 2.17 -6.46 -0.90
CA THR A 300 3.09 -6.89 0.15
C THR A 300 3.61 -8.30 -0.10
N SER A 301 4.92 -8.50 0.06
CA SER A 301 5.57 -9.80 -0.11
C SER A 301 5.23 -10.80 1.01
N ASN A 302 5.08 -12.09 0.67
CA ASN A 302 4.89 -13.16 1.65
C ASN A 302 6.00 -13.26 2.70
N GLN A 303 7.20 -12.72 2.44
CA GLN A 303 8.31 -12.76 3.39
C GLN A 303 7.97 -12.05 4.71
N LYS A 304 7.18 -10.99 4.67
CA LYS A 304 6.69 -10.30 5.88
C LYS A 304 5.89 -11.22 6.78
N ILE A 305 5.02 -12.03 6.18
CA ILE A 305 4.18 -12.97 6.91
C ILE A 305 5.03 -14.05 7.56
N LEU A 306 6.09 -14.51 6.90
CA LEU A 306 7.04 -15.46 7.49
C LEU A 306 7.72 -14.87 8.74
N ILE A 307 8.16 -13.61 8.70
CA ILE A 307 8.83 -12.95 9.83
C ILE A 307 7.88 -12.82 11.05
N HIS A 308 6.63 -12.38 10.82
CA HIS A 308 5.63 -12.30 11.89
C HIS A 308 5.24 -13.68 12.43
N THR A 309 5.13 -14.67 11.55
CA THR A 309 4.80 -16.05 11.94
C THR A 309 5.92 -16.67 12.78
N ALA A 310 7.19 -16.43 12.44
CA ALA A 310 8.34 -16.96 13.19
C ALA A 310 8.39 -16.44 14.63
N THR A 311 8.13 -15.15 14.84
CA THR A 311 8.11 -14.54 16.19
C THR A 311 7.00 -15.16 17.05
N PHE A 312 5.85 -15.42 16.45
CA PHE A 312 4.73 -16.05 17.14
C PHE A 312 5.02 -17.51 17.50
N HIS A 313 5.61 -18.28 16.57
CA HIS A 313 6.04 -19.65 16.82
C HIS A 313 7.05 -19.78 17.95
N LEU A 314 8.02 -18.86 18.02
CA LEU A 314 9.00 -18.86 19.11
C LEU A 314 8.32 -18.72 20.48
N ARG A 315 7.35 -17.79 20.60
CA ARG A 315 6.58 -17.61 21.84
C ARG A 315 5.80 -18.86 22.22
N GLN A 316 5.13 -19.49 21.26
CA GLN A 316 4.37 -20.71 21.53
C GLN A 316 5.26 -21.89 21.90
N PHE A 317 6.40 -22.03 21.23
CA PHE A 317 7.39 -23.04 21.55
C PHE A 317 7.88 -22.90 23.00
N LEU A 318 8.17 -21.67 23.44
CA LEU A 318 8.56 -21.40 24.83
C LEU A 318 7.45 -21.76 25.83
N VAL A 319 6.19 -21.47 25.52
CA VAL A 319 5.05 -21.84 26.37
C VAL A 319 4.88 -23.36 26.46
N LEU A 320 4.96 -24.07 25.33
CA LEU A 320 4.87 -25.53 25.31
C LEU A 320 6.02 -26.20 26.08
N LEU A 321 7.24 -25.68 25.91
CA LEU A 321 8.41 -26.16 26.63
C LEU A 321 8.24 -25.99 28.15
N LEU A 322 7.70 -24.84 28.58
CA LEU A 322 7.41 -24.59 29.99
C LEU A 322 6.33 -25.53 30.54
N ILE A 323 5.24 -25.76 29.80
CA ILE A 323 4.18 -26.71 30.18
C ILE A 323 4.74 -28.14 30.26
N SER A 324 5.58 -28.53 29.32
CA SER A 324 6.25 -29.83 29.31
C SER A 324 7.18 -30.02 30.51
N CYS A 325 7.96 -29.01 30.88
CA CYS A 325 8.80 -29.06 32.08
C CYS A 325 7.96 -29.24 33.36
N ILE A 326 6.81 -28.55 33.46
CA ILE A 326 5.90 -28.67 34.62
C ILE A 326 5.26 -30.06 34.70
N SER A 327 4.83 -30.62 33.57
CA SER A 327 4.19 -31.94 33.55
C SER A 327 5.18 -33.05 33.93
N VAL A 328 6.39 -33.02 33.35
CA VAL A 328 7.46 -33.96 33.71
C VAL A 328 7.86 -33.83 35.18
N GLY A 329 8.01 -32.59 35.69
CA GLY A 329 8.29 -32.34 37.11
C GLY A 329 7.21 -32.92 38.04
N SER A 330 5.94 -32.78 37.65
CA SER A 330 4.80 -33.31 38.42
C SER A 330 4.77 -34.84 38.45
N ILE A 331 5.07 -35.50 37.32
CA ILE A 331 5.15 -36.97 37.23
C ILE A 331 6.27 -37.50 38.13
N ILE A 332 7.45 -36.88 38.08
CA ILE A 332 8.60 -37.25 38.92
C ILE A 332 8.25 -37.09 40.40
N PHE A 333 7.60 -35.99 40.77
CA PHE A 333 7.18 -35.73 42.15
C PHE A 333 6.21 -36.80 42.69
N VAL A 334 5.18 -37.15 41.91
CA VAL A 334 4.20 -38.19 42.28
C VAL A 334 4.87 -39.56 42.39
N HIS A 335 5.72 -39.92 41.44
CA HIS A 335 6.43 -41.20 41.47
C HIS A 335 7.35 -41.32 42.69
N ASN A 336 8.10 -40.27 43.02
CA ASN A 336 8.95 -40.25 44.21
C ASN A 336 8.14 -40.34 45.51
N LYS A 337 6.94 -39.77 45.56
CA LYS A 337 6.04 -39.91 46.72
C LYS A 337 5.54 -41.35 46.86
N SER A 338 5.22 -42.02 45.75
CA SER A 338 4.74 -43.42 45.76
C SER A 338 5.81 -44.43 46.16
N ILE A 339 7.10 -44.16 45.94
CA ILE A 339 8.19 -45.06 46.36
C ILE A 339 8.44 -44.97 47.88
N LYS A 340 8.12 -43.82 48.50
CA LYS A 340 8.34 -43.57 49.93
C LYS A 340 7.17 -44.01 50.82
N ALA A 341 6.00 -44.28 50.24
CA ALA A 341 4.80 -44.74 50.95
C ALA A 341 4.74 -46.27 50.95
#